data_AF-A0A7K3XQJ0-F1
#
_entry.id   AF-A0A7K3XQJ0-F1
#
_cell.length_a   1.000
_cell.length_b   1.000
_cell.length_c   1.000
_cell.angle_alpha   90.00
_cell.angle_beta   90.00
_cell.angle_gamma   90.00
#
_symmetry.space_group_name_H-M   'P 1'
#
loop_
_entity.id
_entity.type
_entity.pdbx_description
1 polymer ?
#
loop_
_entity_poly.entity_id
_entity_poly.type
_entity_poly.pdbx_seq_one_letter_code
_entity_poly.pdbx_strand_id
1 'polypeptide(L)'
;MSHDSKGTLNDLVSAAKSDGIDFIFLTDHPRGNIDTIPKGFKGNYDGVLIEPGSEKQGFDAWPLDSTILDWKIDKDTVAKNIVSKGGIIFYAHTEEPHNDTGTLGLIKS
;
A
#
# COMPACT_ATOMS: atom_id res chain seq x y z
N MET A 1 -9.51 -13.13 -0.59
CA MET A 1 -9.30 -13.58 0.80
C MET A 1 -8.47 -12.54 1.51
N SER A 2 -9.09 -11.45 1.97
CA SER A 2 -8.45 -10.48 2.86
C SER A 2 -9.08 -10.66 4.22
N HIS A 3 -8.34 -11.30 5.11
CA HIS A 3 -8.72 -11.56 6.49
C HIS A 3 -7.45 -11.28 7.27
N ASP A 4 -7.29 -10.00 7.66
CA ASP A 4 -6.23 -9.43 8.51
C ASP A 4 -5.18 -10.47 8.93
N SER A 5 -4.11 -10.58 8.13
CA SER A 5 -3.06 -11.55 8.40
C SER A 5 -2.50 -11.29 9.80
N LYS A 6 -2.58 -12.31 10.67
CA LYS A 6 -2.06 -12.26 12.03
C LYS A 6 -0.56 -12.56 12.10
N GLY A 7 0.13 -12.54 10.96
CA GLY A 7 1.56 -12.78 10.90
C GLY A 7 2.32 -11.82 11.81
N THR A 8 3.18 -12.35 12.66
CA THR A 8 4.05 -11.52 13.49
C THR A 8 5.19 -10.95 12.64
N LEU A 9 5.85 -9.90 13.13
CA LEU A 9 7.06 -9.38 12.49
C LEU A 9 8.11 -10.49 12.28
N ASN A 10 8.24 -11.40 13.25
CA ASN A 10 9.17 -12.52 13.16
C ASN A 10 8.79 -13.48 12.03
N ASP A 11 7.50 -13.76 11.83
CA ASP A 11 7.04 -14.62 10.75
C ASP A 11 7.36 -13.99 9.38
N LEU A 12 7.08 -12.69 9.22
CA LEU A 12 7.35 -11.94 7.99
C LEU A 12 8.83 -11.93 7.65
N VAL A 13 9.68 -11.58 8.62
CA VAL A 13 11.14 -11.50 8.41
C VAL A 13 11.74 -12.88 8.17
N SER A 14 11.28 -13.92 8.89
CA SER A 14 11.79 -15.28 8.72
C SER A 14 11.45 -15.84 7.33
N ALA A 15 10.21 -15.66 6.87
CA ALA A 15 9.79 -16.09 5.55
C ALA A 15 10.51 -15.32 4.43
N ALA A 16 10.65 -14.00 4.56
CA ALA A 16 11.37 -13.20 3.59
C ALA A 16 12.83 -13.67 3.46
N LYS A 17 13.50 -13.97 4.58
CA LYS A 17 14.87 -14.47 4.57
C LYS A 17 15.00 -15.88 3.99
N SER A 18 14.06 -16.77 4.27
CA SER A 18 14.08 -18.12 3.68
C SER A 18 13.96 -18.08 2.15
N ASP A 19 13.26 -17.07 1.64
CA ASP A 19 12.89 -16.96 0.23
C ASP A 19 13.78 -15.96 -0.54
N GLY A 20 14.75 -15.32 0.13
CA GLY A 20 15.66 -14.33 -0.47
C GLY A 20 14.96 -13.02 -0.86
N ILE A 21 13.92 -12.63 -0.12
CA ILE A 21 13.16 -11.39 -0.30
C ILE A 21 13.78 -10.29 0.57
N ASP A 22 14.20 -9.20 -0.07
CA ASP A 22 14.80 -8.04 0.60
C ASP A 22 13.77 -6.98 1.03
N PHE A 23 12.57 -6.99 0.45
CA PHE A 23 11.56 -5.95 0.62
C PHE A 23 10.15 -6.51 0.76
N ILE A 24 9.38 -6.03 1.73
CA ILE A 24 7.97 -6.34 1.91
C ILE A 24 7.17 -5.03 1.91
N PHE A 25 6.18 -4.95 1.02
CA PHE A 25 5.26 -3.84 0.93
C PHE A 25 3.90 -4.30 1.48
N LEU A 26 3.49 -3.78 2.63
CA LEU A 26 2.22 -4.18 3.27
C LEU A 26 1.05 -3.40 2.68
N THR A 27 -0.13 -4.01 2.58
CA THR A 27 -1.34 -3.44 1.96
C THR A 27 -2.55 -3.53 2.88
N ASP A 28 -2.36 -3.32 4.18
CA ASP A 28 -3.42 -3.45 5.18
C ASP A 28 -4.67 -2.61 4.84
N HIS A 29 -5.87 -3.19 4.96
CA HIS A 29 -7.09 -2.42 4.79
C HIS A 29 -7.25 -1.36 5.90
N PRO A 30 -7.68 -0.13 5.56
CA PRO A 30 -7.99 0.87 6.56
C PRO A 30 -9.28 0.52 7.31
N ARG A 31 -9.29 0.74 8.63
CA ARG A 31 -10.48 0.52 9.48
C ARG A 31 -11.61 1.53 9.27
N GLY A 32 -11.37 2.55 8.44
CA GLY A 32 -12.31 3.63 8.15
C GLY A 32 -11.93 4.36 6.86
N ASN A 33 -12.36 5.61 6.73
CA ASN A 33 -11.96 6.45 5.59
C ASN A 33 -10.75 7.33 5.89
N ILE A 34 -10.43 7.56 7.16
CA ILE A 34 -9.18 8.21 7.55
C ILE A 34 -8.19 7.12 7.92
N ASP A 35 -7.07 7.07 7.20
CA ASP A 35 -6.02 6.09 7.42
C ASP A 35 -4.69 6.77 7.73
N THR A 36 -4.11 6.44 8.88
CA THR A 36 -2.83 6.98 9.32
C THR A 36 -1.73 5.99 8.98
N ILE A 37 -0.72 6.43 8.23
CA ILE A 37 0.44 5.64 7.84
C ILE A 37 1.67 6.21 8.56
N PRO A 38 2.52 5.38 9.19
CA PRO A 38 2.41 3.93 9.35
C PRO A 38 1.40 3.53 10.45
N LYS A 39 0.67 2.43 10.25
CA LYS A 39 -0.21 1.79 11.27
C LYS A 39 0.32 0.47 11.82
N GLY A 40 1.49 0.04 11.35
CA GLY A 40 2.13 -1.23 11.67
C GLY A 40 3.65 -1.14 11.56
N PHE A 41 4.28 -2.22 11.09
CA PHE A 41 5.74 -2.29 10.96
C PHE A 41 6.27 -1.36 9.86
N LYS A 42 7.36 -0.66 10.16
CA LYS A 42 8.10 0.17 9.20
C LYS A 42 9.59 0.13 9.53
N GLY A 43 10.41 -0.10 8.52
CA GLY A 43 11.87 -0.03 8.62
C GLY A 43 12.56 -1.31 8.21
N ASN A 44 13.87 -1.35 8.42
CA ASN A 44 14.70 -2.52 8.09
C ASN A 44 14.80 -3.45 9.31
N TYR A 45 14.49 -4.73 9.10
CA TYR A 45 14.55 -5.79 10.10
C TYR A 45 15.40 -6.93 9.57
N ASP A 46 16.59 -7.12 10.15
CA ASP A 46 17.54 -8.16 9.75
C ASP A 46 17.82 -8.22 8.24
N GLY A 47 17.92 -7.06 7.59
CA GLY A 47 18.18 -6.93 6.15
C GLY A 47 16.91 -6.80 5.29
N VAL A 48 15.73 -7.10 5.84
CA VAL A 48 14.45 -7.01 5.14
C VAL A 48 13.81 -5.64 5.40
N LEU A 49 13.62 -4.82 4.36
CA LEU A 49 12.89 -3.55 4.47
C LEU A 49 11.39 -3.81 4.40
N ILE A 50 10.65 -3.37 5.42
CA ILE A 50 9.20 -3.43 5.47
C ILE A 50 8.65 -2.01 5.33
N GLU A 51 7.83 -1.78 4.30
CA GLU A 51 7.16 -0.50 4.06
C GLU A 51 5.63 -0.66 4.17
N PRO A 52 4.98 0.12 5.06
CA PRO A 52 3.54 0.04 5.22
C PRO A 52 2.80 0.84 4.15
N GLY A 53 1.72 0.25 3.66
CA GLY A 53 0.77 0.87 2.75
C GLY A 53 -0.67 0.63 3.18
N SER A 54 -1.57 0.84 2.24
CA SER A 54 -3.00 0.72 2.45
C SER A 54 -3.71 0.30 1.17
N GLU A 55 -4.65 -0.63 1.28
CA GLU A 55 -5.48 -1.08 0.18
C GLU A 55 -6.90 -0.52 0.29
N LYS A 56 -7.27 0.38 -0.62
CA LYS A 56 -8.64 0.94 -0.70
C LYS A 56 -8.89 1.62 -2.05
N GLN A 57 -10.17 1.75 -2.42
CA GLN A 57 -10.63 2.35 -3.69
C GLN A 57 -10.05 1.65 -4.94
N GLY A 58 -9.71 0.36 -4.84
CA GLY A 58 -9.05 -0.36 -5.93
C GLY A 58 -7.57 -0.02 -6.09
N PHE A 59 -6.95 0.61 -5.09
CA PHE A 59 -5.52 0.89 -5.06
C PHE A 59 -4.80 0.14 -3.95
N ASP A 60 -3.57 -0.26 -4.25
CA ASP A 60 -2.52 -0.46 -3.25
C ASP A 60 -1.66 0.80 -3.20
N ALA A 61 -1.63 1.47 -2.04
CA ALA A 61 -1.03 2.78 -1.88
C ALA A 61 0.10 2.77 -0.84
N TRP A 62 1.29 3.23 -1.23
CA TRP A 62 2.45 3.40 -0.36
C TRP A 62 2.93 4.85 -0.40
N PRO A 63 2.58 5.67 0.61
CA PRO A 63 3.01 7.06 0.68
C PRO A 63 4.54 7.25 0.80
N LEU A 64 5.27 6.22 1.25
CA LEU A 64 6.71 6.23 1.58
C LEU A 64 7.14 7.22 2.68
N ASP A 65 6.21 8.05 3.17
CA ASP A 65 6.37 8.93 4.32
C ASP A 65 5.16 8.83 5.25
N SER A 66 5.27 9.38 6.44
CA SER A 66 4.20 9.41 7.42
C SER A 66 3.11 10.37 6.96
N THR A 67 1.87 9.89 6.86
CA THR A 67 0.77 10.69 6.31
C THR A 67 -0.58 10.22 6.80
N ILE A 68 -1.61 11.02 6.48
CA ILE A 68 -3.01 10.65 6.66
C ILE A 68 -3.65 10.64 5.28
N LEU A 69 -4.22 9.50 4.90
CA LEU A 69 -5.00 9.33 3.67
C LEU A 69 -6.48 9.48 4.01
N ASP A 70 -7.18 10.38 3.31
CA ASP A 70 -8.64 10.49 3.37
C ASP A 70 -9.27 9.81 2.15
N TRP A 71 -9.79 8.61 2.35
CA TRP A 71 -10.46 7.78 1.34
C TRP A 71 -11.89 8.26 1.02
N LYS A 72 -12.33 9.42 1.51
CA LYS A 72 -13.57 10.06 1.04
C LYS A 72 -13.37 10.91 -0.21
N ILE A 73 -12.15 11.36 -0.49
CA ILE A 73 -11.88 12.17 -1.68
C ILE A 73 -11.80 11.28 -2.92
N ASP A 74 -11.86 11.90 -4.10
CA ASP A 74 -11.83 11.18 -5.37
C ASP A 74 -10.49 10.45 -5.58
N LYS A 75 -10.57 9.29 -6.22
CA LYS A 75 -9.43 8.38 -6.41
C LYS A 75 -8.26 9.03 -7.16
N ASP A 76 -8.55 9.90 -8.12
CA ASP A 76 -7.53 10.58 -8.91
C ASP A 76 -6.77 11.60 -8.05
N THR A 77 -7.45 12.31 -7.17
CA THR A 77 -6.84 13.23 -6.19
C THR A 77 -6.00 12.46 -5.17
N VAL A 78 -6.48 11.31 -4.68
CA VAL A 78 -5.67 10.43 -3.80
C VAL A 78 -4.37 10.04 -4.51
N ALA A 79 -4.45 9.53 -5.74
CA ALA A 79 -3.29 9.11 -6.52
C ALA A 79 -2.30 10.26 -6.75
N LYS A 80 -2.79 11.43 -7.18
CA LYS A 80 -1.96 12.63 -7.37
C LYS A 80 -1.27 13.07 -6.08
N ASN A 81 -1.97 13.06 -4.95
CA ASN A 81 -1.40 13.47 -3.66
C ASN A 81 -0.30 12.53 -3.18
N ILE A 82 -0.44 11.23 -3.42
CA ILE A 82 0.59 10.23 -3.09
C ILE A 82 1.80 10.40 -4.00
N VAL A 83 1.59 10.38 -5.33
CA VAL A 83 2.68 10.41 -6.32
C VAL A 83 3.45 11.73 -6.28
N SER A 84 2.77 12.87 -6.12
CA SER A 84 3.43 14.19 -6.02
C SER A 84 4.36 14.35 -4.81
N LYS A 85 4.22 13.48 -3.79
CA LYS A 85 5.08 13.42 -2.62
C LYS A 85 6.13 12.30 -2.71
N GLY A 86 6.26 11.66 -3.86
CA GLY A 86 7.20 10.56 -4.11
C GLY A 86 6.69 9.18 -3.70
N GLY A 87 5.42 9.06 -3.33
CA GLY A 87 4.79 7.77 -3.03
C GLY A 87 4.49 6.94 -4.28
N ILE A 88 4.14 5.68 -4.07
CA ILE A 88 3.85 4.68 -5.10
C ILE A 88 2.38 4.27 -4.98
N ILE A 89 1.70 4.08 -6.11
CA ILE A 89 0.35 3.54 -6.15
C ILE A 89 0.22 2.52 -7.27
N PHE A 90 -0.36 1.37 -6.96
CA PHE A 90 -0.77 0.37 -7.95
C PHE A 90 -2.30 0.27 -7.98
N TYR A 91 -2.84 -0.11 -9.14
CA TYR A 91 -4.24 -0.48 -9.26
C TYR A 91 -4.36 -1.97 -8.95
N ALA A 92 -5.13 -2.29 -7.91
CA ALA A 92 -5.30 -3.65 -7.39
C ALA A 92 -6.42 -4.39 -8.15
N HIS A 93 -6.40 -5.72 -8.08
CA HIS A 93 -7.43 -6.62 -8.62
C HIS A 93 -7.71 -6.46 -10.12
N THR A 94 -6.69 -6.15 -10.94
CA THR A 94 -6.81 -5.94 -12.41
C THR A 94 -7.49 -7.07 -13.18
N GLU A 95 -7.59 -8.26 -12.59
CA GLU A 95 -8.29 -9.43 -13.10
C GLU A 95 -9.83 -9.33 -13.00
N GLU A 96 -10.34 -8.43 -12.17
CA GLU A 96 -11.78 -8.21 -12.00
C GLU A 96 -12.34 -7.27 -13.09
N PRO A 97 -13.61 -7.39 -13.50
CA PRO A 97 -14.20 -6.47 -14.45
C PRO A 97 -14.31 -5.06 -13.87
N HIS A 98 -13.53 -4.12 -14.39
CA HIS A 98 -13.58 -2.72 -13.98
C HIS A 98 -14.38 -1.89 -14.98
N ASN A 99 -15.55 -1.37 -14.56
CA ASN A 99 -16.28 -0.34 -15.31
C ASN A 99 -15.70 1.05 -15.02
N ASP A 100 -14.39 1.20 -15.15
CA ASP A 100 -13.70 2.47 -14.96
C ASP A 100 -13.40 3.09 -16.33
N THR A 101 -14.28 3.96 -16.81
CA THR A 101 -14.00 4.88 -17.93
C THR A 101 -12.99 5.98 -17.55
N GLY A 102 -12.36 5.87 -16.38
CA GLY A 102 -11.35 6.79 -15.88
C GLY A 102 -9.96 6.32 -16.30
N THR A 103 -9.44 6.97 -17.34
CA THR A 103 -8.05 6.90 -17.81
C THR A 103 -7.07 6.77 -16.63
N LEU A 104 -6.52 5.58 -16.40
CA LEU A 104 -5.23 5.41 -15.72
C LEU A 104 -4.18 5.97 -16.69
N GLY A 105 -4.15 7.30 -16.79
CA GLY A 105 -3.03 8.00 -17.35
C GLY A 105 -1.86 7.68 -16.45
N LEU A 106 -0.97 6.79 -16.93
CA LEU A 106 0.41 6.75 -16.51
C LEU A 106 0.84 8.20 -16.28
N ILE A 107 0.97 8.60 -15.01
CA ILE A 107 1.45 9.92 -14.63
C ILE A 107 2.91 9.93 -15.10
N LYS A 108 3.10 10.34 -16.35
CA LYS A 108 4.41 10.64 -16.89
C LYS A 108 4.90 11.90 -16.17
N SER A 109 6.04 11.74 -15.49
CA SER A 109 6.89 12.80 -14.96
C SER A 109 7.14 13.90 -15.98
#